data_AF-A0A2V5NHL3-F1
#
_entry.id   AF-A0A2V5NHL3-F1
#
_cell.length_a   1.000
_cell.length_b   1.000
_cell.length_c   1.000
_cell.angle_alpha   90.00
_cell.angle_beta   90.00
_cell.angle_gamma   90.00
#
_symmetry.space_group_name_H-M   'P 1'
#
loop_
_entity.id
_entity.type
_entity.pdbx_description
1 polymer ?
#
loop_
_entity_poly.entity_id
_entity_poly.type
_entity_poly.pdbx_seq_one_letter_code
_entity_poly.pdbx_strand_id
1 'polypeptide(L)'
;FLIANFYGANADWDRASNWYAARRRTPPGKFMFFIWDAERTLEAVDASSMDFDDDESPPRLFHKLKANAGFRTQFADHVQRHLFNRGALTPEAAAERFHRWSTEIDQAIVAESARWGDYRRDVHPYKVGPYELYTRDDHWRPEIKRLLTEYFPQRSAVVLKQFQAAGLYPKIEAPLGQRAGSKLILSATVGTIYFTKDGTDPRLPGGKLSPGAVKYDAPIPLNDRTNVKARIVSGLSESPEWSALVEF
;
A
#
# COMPACT_ATOMS: atom_id res chain seq x y z
N PHE A 1 -5.75 -4.84 -3.67
CA PHE A 1 -6.45 -4.08 -4.72
C PHE A 1 -6.32 -2.58 -4.48
N LEU A 2 -7.13 -1.96 -3.61
CA LEU A 2 -7.16 -0.50 -3.43
C LEU A 2 -5.80 0.15 -3.14
N ILE A 3 -5.10 -0.28 -2.07
CA ILE A 3 -3.80 0.30 -1.68
C ILE A 3 -2.77 0.20 -2.82
N ALA A 4 -2.81 -0.87 -3.63
CA ALA A 4 -1.88 -1.01 -4.75
C ALA A 4 -2.19 -0.04 -5.89
N ASN A 5 -3.47 0.13 -6.27
CA ASN A 5 -3.88 1.14 -7.26
C ASN A 5 -3.53 2.56 -6.77
N PHE A 6 -3.82 2.87 -5.50
CA PHE A 6 -3.47 4.17 -4.94
C PHE A 6 -1.95 4.35 -4.82
N TYR A 7 -1.18 3.34 -4.45
CA TYR A 7 0.29 3.42 -4.41
C TYR A 7 0.88 3.66 -5.80
N GLY A 8 0.37 3.00 -6.84
CA GLY A 8 0.81 3.22 -8.22
C GLY A 8 0.29 4.50 -8.85
N ALA A 9 -0.61 5.24 -8.17
CA ALA A 9 -1.41 6.31 -8.76
C ALA A 9 -2.10 5.87 -10.06
N ASN A 10 -2.63 4.64 -10.09
CA ASN A 10 -3.22 4.07 -11.31
C ASN A 10 -4.27 5.03 -11.85
N ALA A 11 -4.05 5.56 -13.05
CA ALA A 11 -4.93 6.55 -13.68
C ALA A 11 -6.00 5.92 -14.57
N ASP A 12 -5.98 4.59 -14.75
CA ASP A 12 -6.84 3.91 -15.71
C ASP A 12 -7.47 2.65 -15.09
N TRP A 13 -8.44 2.85 -14.20
CA TRP A 13 -9.20 1.78 -13.51
C TRP A 13 -10.60 2.26 -13.11
N ASP A 14 -11.24 2.99 -14.03
CA ASP A 14 -12.57 3.58 -13.87
C ASP A 14 -13.70 2.53 -13.99
N ARG A 15 -14.94 2.98 -14.20
CA ARG A 15 -16.10 2.08 -14.39
C ARG A 15 -15.92 1.10 -15.55
N ALA A 16 -15.28 1.51 -16.64
CA ALA A 16 -15.30 0.78 -17.90
C ALA A 16 -14.13 -0.19 -18.08
N SER A 17 -13.04 -0.04 -17.31
CA SER A 17 -11.77 -0.68 -17.69
C SER A 17 -10.93 -1.18 -16.51
N ASN A 18 -10.03 -2.13 -16.81
CA ASN A 18 -8.80 -2.41 -16.06
C ASN A 18 -8.95 -2.94 -14.63
N TRP A 19 -10.06 -3.63 -14.38
CA TRP A 19 -10.21 -4.51 -13.22
C TRP A 19 -11.17 -5.65 -13.51
N TYR A 20 -11.01 -6.75 -12.77
CA TYR A 20 -11.96 -7.85 -12.75
C TYR A 20 -12.47 -8.11 -11.34
N ALA A 21 -13.71 -8.57 -11.22
CA ALA A 21 -14.26 -9.11 -9.99
C ALA A 21 -14.64 -10.57 -10.19
N ALA A 22 -14.09 -11.47 -9.38
CA ALA A 22 -14.43 -12.88 -9.43
C ALA A 22 -14.66 -13.45 -8.04
N ARG A 23 -15.46 -14.52 -7.95
CA ARG A 23 -15.62 -15.32 -6.74
C ARG A 23 -15.62 -16.79 -7.08
N ARG A 24 -15.14 -17.61 -6.15
CA ARG A 24 -15.34 -19.05 -6.22
C ARG A 24 -16.84 -19.35 -6.14
N ARG A 25 -17.35 -20.17 -7.06
CA ARG A 25 -18.76 -20.62 -7.04
C ARG A 25 -18.99 -21.81 -6.11
N THR A 26 -18.04 -22.74 -6.03
CA THR A 26 -18.17 -23.98 -5.25
C THR A 26 -16.88 -24.36 -4.49
N PRO A 27 -16.89 -24.37 -3.15
CA PRO A 27 -17.90 -23.72 -2.31
C PRO A 27 -17.96 -22.21 -2.59
N PRO A 28 -19.10 -21.54 -2.36
CA PRO A 28 -19.22 -20.10 -2.56
C PRO A 28 -18.20 -19.31 -1.73
N GLY A 29 -17.45 -18.43 -2.38
CA GLY A 29 -16.49 -17.52 -1.74
C GLY A 29 -16.91 -16.05 -1.81
N LYS A 30 -16.10 -15.18 -1.18
CA LYS A 30 -16.23 -13.72 -1.33
C LYS A 30 -15.82 -13.29 -2.74
N PHE A 31 -16.37 -12.17 -3.20
CA PHE A 31 -15.83 -11.48 -4.36
C PHE A 31 -14.46 -10.90 -4.04
N MET A 32 -13.55 -11.05 -4.99
CA MET A 32 -12.20 -10.50 -4.99
C MET A 32 -12.05 -9.62 -6.21
N PHE A 33 -11.40 -8.47 -6.03
CA PHE A 33 -11.06 -7.56 -7.12
C PHE A 33 -9.60 -7.76 -7.53
N PHE A 34 -9.37 -7.78 -8.84
CA PHE A 34 -8.08 -8.02 -9.48
C PHE A 34 -7.73 -6.82 -10.36
N ILE A 35 -6.49 -6.36 -10.27
CA ILE A 35 -5.96 -5.31 -11.13
C ILE A 35 -5.70 -5.93 -12.51
N TRP A 36 -6.11 -5.24 -13.56
CA TRP A 36 -5.82 -5.53 -14.97
C TRP A 36 -5.27 -4.25 -15.62
N ASP A 37 -4.50 -4.35 -16.71
CA ASP A 37 -3.95 -3.19 -17.46
C ASP A 37 -3.63 -1.96 -16.59
N ALA A 38 -2.60 -2.12 -15.75
CA ALA A 38 -2.16 -1.08 -14.84
C ALA A 38 -0.91 -0.36 -15.36
N GLU A 39 -0.80 -0.20 -16.68
CA GLU A 39 0.32 0.47 -17.34
C GLU A 39 0.34 1.98 -17.08
N ARG A 40 -0.80 2.57 -16.70
CA ARG A 40 -0.91 3.97 -16.26
C ARG A 40 -0.61 4.12 -14.77
N THR A 41 0.47 3.48 -14.32
CA THR A 41 0.99 3.59 -12.95
C THR A 41 2.44 4.08 -12.95
N LEU A 42 2.91 4.56 -11.80
CA LEU A 42 4.28 5.00 -11.57
C LEU A 42 4.71 6.26 -12.36
N GLU A 43 3.77 6.96 -12.98
CA GLU A 43 4.07 8.11 -13.85
C GLU A 43 4.52 9.34 -13.06
N ALA A 44 3.75 9.73 -12.03
CA ALA A 44 4.01 10.92 -11.22
C ALA A 44 3.95 10.62 -9.72
N VAL A 45 4.92 11.17 -8.99
CA VAL A 45 5.11 10.91 -7.54
C VAL A 45 3.97 11.45 -6.70
N ASP A 46 3.35 12.55 -7.11
CA ASP A 46 2.29 13.28 -6.42
C ASP A 46 0.87 12.96 -6.94
N ALA A 47 0.76 12.24 -8.06
CA ALA A 47 -0.52 11.85 -8.60
C ALA A 47 -1.37 11.02 -7.61
N SER A 48 -2.68 11.14 -7.76
CA SER A 48 -3.69 10.48 -6.93
C SER A 48 -4.88 10.09 -7.79
N SER A 49 -5.37 8.87 -7.61
CA SER A 49 -6.64 8.38 -8.16
C SER A 49 -7.67 8.09 -7.06
N MET A 50 -7.49 8.70 -5.88
CA MET A 50 -8.34 8.45 -4.71
C MET A 50 -9.72 9.11 -4.81
N ASP A 51 -9.86 10.10 -5.68
CA ASP A 51 -11.12 10.83 -5.90
C ASP A 51 -11.94 10.26 -7.06
N PHE A 52 -11.46 9.19 -7.71
CA PHE A 52 -12.27 8.46 -8.69
C PHE A 52 -13.49 7.88 -7.99
N ASP A 53 -14.68 8.12 -8.52
CA ASP A 53 -15.94 7.74 -7.89
C ASP A 53 -17.01 7.40 -8.93
N ASP A 54 -16.61 6.85 -10.08
CA ASP A 54 -17.54 6.50 -11.15
C ASP A 54 -18.52 5.43 -10.70
N ASP A 55 -19.79 5.55 -11.04
CA ASP A 55 -20.79 4.57 -10.61
C ASP A 55 -20.48 3.15 -11.11
N GLU A 56 -20.97 2.13 -10.40
CA GLU A 56 -20.73 0.71 -10.72
C GLU A 56 -19.25 0.28 -10.77
N SER A 57 -18.35 1.03 -10.13
CA SER A 57 -16.90 0.76 -10.12
C SER A 57 -16.37 0.40 -8.72
N PRO A 58 -15.17 -0.22 -8.61
CA PRO A 58 -14.49 -0.41 -7.34
C PRO A 58 -14.20 0.90 -6.59
N PRO A 59 -13.80 2.02 -7.25
CA PRO A 59 -13.73 3.32 -6.60
C PRO A 59 -15.05 3.75 -5.92
N ARG A 60 -16.21 3.60 -6.58
CA ARG A 60 -17.53 3.90 -5.97
C ARG A 60 -17.82 3.04 -4.74
N LEU A 61 -17.52 1.74 -4.81
CA LEU A 61 -17.64 0.86 -3.65
C LEU A 61 -16.71 1.31 -2.51
N PHE A 62 -15.49 1.72 -2.83
CA PHE A 62 -14.55 2.27 -1.85
C PHE A 62 -15.09 3.54 -1.17
N HIS A 63 -15.67 4.49 -1.90
CA HIS A 63 -16.26 5.68 -1.28
C HIS A 63 -17.40 5.34 -0.32
N LYS A 64 -18.26 4.36 -0.66
CA LYS A 64 -19.30 3.86 0.26
C LYS A 64 -18.70 3.18 1.49
N LEU A 65 -17.67 2.36 1.32
CA LEU A 65 -16.97 1.68 2.41
C LEU A 65 -16.22 2.67 3.32
N LYS A 66 -15.62 3.72 2.77
CA LYS A 66 -14.88 4.76 3.49
C LYS A 66 -15.75 5.48 4.54
N ALA A 67 -17.08 5.54 4.36
CA ALA A 67 -17.99 6.08 5.38
C ALA A 67 -18.02 5.24 6.68
N ASN A 68 -17.68 3.95 6.62
CA ASN A 68 -17.65 3.05 7.76
C ASN A 68 -16.33 3.17 8.56
N ALA A 69 -16.43 3.48 9.86
CA ALA A 69 -15.26 3.63 10.73
C ALA A 69 -14.41 2.35 10.86
N GLY A 70 -15.05 1.18 10.89
CA GLY A 70 -14.35 -0.11 10.94
C GLY A 70 -13.58 -0.40 9.66
N PHE A 71 -14.12 -0.05 8.49
CA PHE A 71 -13.39 -0.14 7.23
C PHE A 71 -12.17 0.77 7.22
N ARG A 72 -12.29 2.02 7.69
CA ARG A 72 -11.15 2.94 7.79
C ARG A 72 -10.06 2.39 8.71
N THR A 73 -10.41 1.76 9.84
CA THR A 73 -9.43 1.06 10.69
C THR A 73 -8.74 -0.08 9.94
N GLN A 74 -9.49 -0.97 9.28
CA GLN A 74 -8.90 -2.08 8.53
C GLN A 74 -7.99 -1.59 7.41
N PHE A 75 -8.40 -0.53 6.71
CA PHE A 75 -7.57 0.11 5.68
C PHE A 75 -6.26 0.63 6.29
N ALA A 76 -6.32 1.35 7.42
CA ALA A 76 -5.14 1.83 8.12
C ALA A 76 -4.19 0.71 8.54
N ASP A 77 -4.73 -0.42 9.02
CA ASP A 77 -3.92 -1.59 9.41
C ASP A 77 -3.22 -2.22 8.19
N HIS A 78 -3.89 -2.27 7.04
CA HIS A 78 -3.27 -2.71 5.79
C HIS A 78 -2.20 -1.73 5.30
N VAL A 79 -2.44 -0.42 5.43
CA VAL A 79 -1.43 0.61 5.14
C VAL A 79 -0.20 0.41 6.03
N GLN A 80 -0.38 0.23 7.34
CA GLN A 80 0.70 -0.02 8.28
C GLN A 80 1.51 -1.27 7.90
N ARG A 81 0.83 -2.37 7.57
CA ARG A 81 1.49 -3.62 7.13
C ARG A 81 2.30 -3.45 5.86
N HIS A 82 1.83 -2.65 4.90
CA HIS A 82 2.43 -2.59 3.58
C HIS A 82 3.44 -1.46 3.41
N LEU A 83 3.28 -0.32 4.08
CA LEU A 83 4.13 0.86 3.89
C LEU A 83 5.21 1.03 4.97
N PHE A 84 5.17 0.24 6.03
CA PHE A 84 6.11 0.32 7.15
C PHE A 84 6.79 -1.04 7.39
N ASN A 85 7.82 -1.06 8.23
CA ASN A 85 8.46 -2.28 8.76
C ASN A 85 8.76 -3.35 7.70
N ARG A 86 9.56 -3.00 6.67
CA ARG A 86 9.89 -3.87 5.53
C ARG A 86 8.67 -4.38 4.74
N GLY A 87 7.53 -3.70 4.87
CA GLY A 87 6.32 -3.96 4.09
C GLY A 87 6.58 -3.87 2.59
N ALA A 88 5.74 -4.54 1.80
CA ALA A 88 5.94 -4.64 0.36
C ALA A 88 6.04 -3.29 -0.36
N LEU A 89 5.45 -2.23 0.18
CA LEU A 89 5.40 -0.89 -0.39
C LEU A 89 6.30 0.10 0.37
N THR A 90 7.30 -0.36 1.12
CA THR A 90 8.38 0.54 1.57
C THR A 90 9.23 0.95 0.37
N PRO A 91 9.94 2.10 0.41
CA PRO A 91 10.80 2.55 -0.68
C PRO A 91 11.77 1.47 -1.16
N GLU A 92 12.45 0.81 -0.23
CA GLU A 92 13.46 -0.21 -0.52
C GLU A 92 12.84 -1.45 -1.15
N ALA A 93 11.77 -1.98 -0.56
CA ALA A 93 11.15 -3.22 -1.02
C ALA A 93 10.43 -3.07 -2.37
N ALA A 94 9.90 -1.87 -2.66
CA ALA A 94 9.30 -1.55 -3.95
C ALA A 94 10.38 -1.37 -5.03
N ALA A 95 11.42 -0.58 -4.74
CA ALA A 95 12.54 -0.36 -5.65
C ALA A 95 13.28 -1.67 -5.98
N GLU A 96 13.60 -2.50 -4.99
CA GLU A 96 14.29 -3.77 -5.18
C GLU A 96 13.49 -4.70 -6.11
N ARG A 97 12.18 -4.84 -5.87
CA ARG A 97 11.32 -5.69 -6.70
C ARG A 97 11.20 -5.17 -8.12
N PHE A 98 11.06 -3.86 -8.31
CA PHE A 98 11.04 -3.28 -9.65
C PHE A 98 12.38 -3.49 -10.37
N HIS A 99 13.48 -3.15 -9.71
CA HIS A 99 14.83 -3.26 -10.25
C HIS A 99 15.21 -4.69 -10.64
N ARG A 100 14.79 -5.68 -9.84
CA ARG A 100 14.98 -7.10 -10.16
C ARG A 100 14.40 -7.45 -11.53
N TRP A 101 13.13 -7.13 -11.76
CA TRP A 101 12.45 -7.48 -13.00
C TRP A 101 12.94 -6.64 -14.18
N SER A 102 13.23 -5.35 -13.95
CA SER A 102 13.74 -4.49 -15.00
C SER A 102 15.14 -4.92 -15.47
N THR A 103 15.97 -5.44 -14.56
CA THR A 103 17.29 -6.00 -14.89
C THR A 103 17.16 -7.32 -15.66
N GLU A 104 16.26 -8.20 -15.21
CA GLU A 104 16.02 -9.50 -15.85
C GLU A 104 15.69 -9.35 -17.35
N ILE A 105 14.90 -8.33 -17.71
CA ILE A 105 14.45 -8.12 -19.09
C ILE A 105 15.30 -7.13 -19.90
N ASP A 106 16.29 -6.45 -19.31
CA ASP A 106 17.04 -5.34 -19.96
C ASP A 106 17.60 -5.72 -21.34
N GLN A 107 18.15 -6.94 -21.49
CA GLN A 107 18.67 -7.39 -22.78
C GLN A 107 17.56 -7.65 -23.80
N ALA A 108 16.42 -8.20 -23.37
CA ALA A 108 15.28 -8.46 -24.25
C ALA A 108 14.67 -7.17 -24.81
N ILE A 109 14.77 -6.05 -24.09
CA ILE A 109 14.27 -4.75 -24.54
C ILE A 109 14.95 -4.26 -25.82
N VAL A 110 16.18 -4.70 -26.16
CA VAL A 110 16.80 -4.36 -27.45
C VAL A 110 15.94 -4.88 -28.61
N ALA A 111 15.53 -6.14 -28.55
CA ALA A 111 14.71 -6.73 -29.61
C ALA A 111 13.28 -6.18 -29.59
N GLU A 112 12.68 -5.98 -28.41
CA GLU A 112 11.34 -5.39 -28.29
C GLU A 112 11.30 -3.94 -28.83
N SER A 113 12.30 -3.11 -28.49
CA SER A 113 12.38 -1.74 -29.01
C SER A 113 12.71 -1.69 -30.51
N ALA A 114 13.49 -2.63 -31.05
CA ALA A 114 13.69 -2.73 -32.49
C ALA A 114 12.41 -3.14 -33.24
N ARG A 115 11.53 -3.91 -32.60
CA ARG A 115 10.25 -4.37 -33.18
C ARG A 115 9.13 -3.33 -33.04
N TRP A 116 9.07 -2.66 -31.89
CA TRP A 116 7.92 -1.84 -31.50
C TRP A 116 8.26 -0.36 -31.28
N GLY A 117 9.53 -0.02 -31.15
CA GLY A 117 9.97 1.33 -30.80
C GLY A 117 9.61 2.38 -31.84
N ASP A 118 9.56 1.98 -33.11
CA ASP A 118 9.16 2.82 -34.25
C ASP A 118 7.68 2.68 -34.62
N TYR A 119 6.95 1.71 -34.04
CA TYR A 119 5.59 1.37 -34.47
C TYR A 119 4.65 2.58 -34.47
N ARG A 120 4.68 3.40 -33.40
CA ARG A 120 3.86 4.62 -33.32
C ARG A 120 4.31 5.73 -34.27
N ARG A 121 5.60 5.77 -34.63
CA ARG A 121 6.19 6.77 -35.52
C ARG A 121 5.94 6.45 -36.99
N ASP A 122 6.17 5.19 -37.38
CA ASP A 122 6.28 4.80 -38.78
C ASP A 122 5.09 3.98 -39.30
N VAL A 123 4.34 3.30 -38.41
CA VAL A 123 3.27 2.36 -38.80
C VAL A 123 1.87 2.84 -38.37
N HIS A 124 1.68 3.21 -37.10
CA HIS A 124 0.38 3.61 -36.56
C HIS A 124 0.44 4.89 -35.71
N PRO A 125 0.58 6.06 -36.36
CA PRO A 125 0.52 7.37 -35.72
C PRO A 125 -0.93 7.64 -35.23
N TYR A 126 -1.16 7.71 -33.91
CA TYR A 126 -2.50 7.82 -33.34
C TYR A 126 -2.60 8.89 -32.24
N LYS A 127 -3.76 9.57 -32.19
CA LYS A 127 -4.10 10.73 -31.36
C LYS A 127 -3.27 11.98 -31.67
N VAL A 128 -2.12 12.19 -31.02
CA VAL A 128 -1.34 13.44 -31.12
C VAL A 128 0.14 13.10 -30.99
N GLY A 129 0.96 13.62 -31.91
CA GLY A 129 2.42 13.50 -31.88
C GLY A 129 3.08 14.53 -30.94
N PRO A 130 4.43 14.61 -30.92
CA PRO A 130 5.37 13.84 -31.75
C PRO A 130 5.40 12.35 -31.39
N TYR A 131 5.62 11.50 -32.38
CA TYR A 131 5.76 10.06 -32.18
C TYR A 131 7.25 9.71 -32.10
N GLU A 132 7.74 9.46 -30.89
CA GLU A 132 9.15 9.17 -30.63
C GLU A 132 9.52 7.74 -31.02
N LEU A 133 10.78 7.55 -31.42
CA LEU A 133 11.39 6.22 -31.53
C LEU A 133 11.83 5.78 -30.15
N TYR A 134 11.09 4.87 -29.52
CA TYR A 134 11.45 4.35 -28.21
C TYR A 134 12.61 3.36 -28.32
N THR A 135 13.70 3.61 -27.59
CA THR A 135 14.85 2.70 -27.52
C THR A 135 15.10 2.22 -26.09
N ARG A 136 15.84 1.12 -25.95
CA ARG A 136 16.30 0.68 -24.63
C ARG A 136 17.13 1.75 -23.93
N ASP A 137 18.08 2.34 -24.66
CA ASP A 137 19.12 3.16 -24.06
C ASP A 137 18.67 4.61 -23.82
N ASP A 138 17.77 5.15 -24.65
CA ASP A 138 17.30 6.53 -24.54
C ASP A 138 15.98 6.68 -23.76
N HIS A 139 15.18 5.60 -23.62
CA HIS A 139 13.88 5.67 -22.95
C HIS A 139 13.74 4.69 -21.80
N TRP A 140 13.95 3.39 -22.04
CA TRP A 140 13.73 2.36 -21.01
C TRP A 140 14.68 2.52 -19.81
N ARG A 141 15.99 2.65 -20.05
CA ARG A 141 16.99 2.81 -18.98
C ARG A 141 16.84 4.15 -18.23
N PRO A 142 16.61 5.29 -18.91
CA PRO A 142 16.26 6.54 -18.23
C PRO A 142 15.00 6.45 -17.39
N GLU A 143 13.96 5.75 -17.85
CA GLU A 143 12.73 5.56 -17.08
C GLU A 143 12.96 4.70 -15.83
N ILE A 144 13.70 3.59 -15.94
CA ILE A 144 14.13 2.82 -14.76
C ILE A 144 14.87 3.72 -13.78
N LYS A 145 15.81 4.52 -14.27
CA LYS A 145 16.58 5.45 -13.43
C LYS A 145 15.64 6.42 -12.71
N ARG A 146 14.72 7.08 -13.43
CA ARG A 146 13.72 7.99 -12.85
C ARG A 146 12.91 7.30 -11.76
N LEU A 147 12.41 6.10 -12.02
CA LEU A 147 11.63 5.36 -11.02
C LEU A 147 12.43 5.04 -9.76
N LEU A 148 13.69 4.63 -9.91
CA LEU A 148 14.57 4.29 -8.78
C LEU A 148 15.07 5.51 -8.01
N THR A 149 15.31 6.64 -8.68
CA THR A 149 15.90 7.82 -8.04
C THR A 149 14.87 8.85 -7.60
N GLU A 150 13.71 8.89 -8.24
CA GLU A 150 12.69 9.92 -7.99
C GLU A 150 11.39 9.33 -7.46
N TYR A 151 10.91 8.21 -8.01
CA TYR A 151 9.60 7.67 -7.65
C TYR A 151 9.59 6.87 -6.35
N PHE A 152 10.27 5.72 -6.31
CA PHE A 152 10.22 4.82 -5.15
C PHE A 152 10.72 5.45 -3.85
N PRO A 153 11.77 6.29 -3.83
CA PRO A 153 12.22 6.95 -2.60
C PRO A 153 11.16 7.82 -1.93
N GLN A 154 10.22 8.38 -2.71
CA GLN A 154 9.26 9.37 -2.23
C GLN A 154 7.84 8.82 -2.11
N ARG A 155 7.45 7.86 -2.95
CA ARG A 155 6.05 7.51 -3.16
C ARG A 155 5.32 7.06 -1.90
N SER A 156 5.95 6.24 -1.05
CA SER A 156 5.31 5.72 0.17
C SER A 156 4.93 6.84 1.14
N ALA A 157 5.80 7.85 1.28
CA ALA A 157 5.51 9.01 2.13
C ALA A 157 4.41 9.90 1.54
N VAL A 158 4.39 10.07 0.21
CA VAL A 158 3.36 10.87 -0.47
C VAL A 158 1.98 10.24 -0.34
N VAL A 159 1.85 8.95 -0.66
CA VAL A 159 0.55 8.28 -0.59
C VAL A 159 0.07 8.14 0.86
N LEU A 160 0.97 8.01 1.85
CA LEU A 160 0.61 8.06 3.26
C LEU A 160 -0.04 9.39 3.64
N LYS A 161 0.53 10.52 3.19
CA LYS A 161 -0.07 11.86 3.40
C LYS A 161 -1.44 11.97 2.74
N GLN A 162 -1.62 11.41 1.54
CA GLN A 162 -2.92 11.34 0.86
C GLN A 162 -3.93 10.52 1.68
N PHE A 163 -3.53 9.37 2.23
CA PHE A 163 -4.40 8.57 3.11
C PHE A 163 -4.77 9.30 4.40
N GLN A 164 -3.83 10.01 5.02
CA GLN A 164 -4.10 10.82 6.21
C GLN A 164 -5.09 11.96 5.90
N ALA A 165 -4.89 12.70 4.80
CA ALA A 165 -5.79 13.76 4.36
C ALA A 165 -7.21 13.22 4.07
N ALA A 166 -7.30 11.99 3.54
CA ALA A 166 -8.56 11.30 3.30
C ALA A 166 -9.19 10.66 4.54
N GLY A 167 -8.57 10.74 5.73
CA GLY A 167 -9.04 10.11 6.96
C GLY A 167 -8.94 8.58 6.98
N LEU A 168 -8.11 8.00 6.11
CA LEU A 168 -7.90 6.55 5.96
C LEU A 168 -6.72 6.03 6.77
N TYR A 169 -5.91 6.92 7.33
CA TYR A 169 -4.81 6.58 8.23
C TYR A 169 -4.78 7.58 9.40
N PRO A 170 -4.68 7.10 10.67
CA PRO A 170 -4.71 7.97 11.84
C PRO A 170 -3.45 8.85 11.92
N LYS A 171 -3.55 9.97 12.65
CA LYS A 171 -2.39 10.83 12.91
C LYS A 171 -1.48 10.26 13.99
N ILE A 172 -2.06 9.55 14.96
CA ILE A 172 -1.30 8.84 15.98
C ILE A 172 -0.50 7.71 15.33
N GLU A 173 0.83 7.77 15.49
CA GLU A 173 1.75 6.78 14.93
C GLU A 173 1.53 5.40 15.58
N ALA A 174 1.85 4.34 14.84
CA ALA A 174 1.86 2.99 15.38
C ALA A 174 3.06 2.79 16.32
N PRO A 175 2.98 1.85 17.29
CA PRO A 175 4.12 1.53 18.14
C PRO A 175 5.35 1.13 17.32
N LEU A 176 6.52 1.61 17.73
CA LEU A 176 7.79 1.11 17.25
C LEU A 176 8.21 -0.08 18.11
N GLY A 177 8.85 -1.07 17.49
CA GLY A 177 9.35 -2.25 18.20
C GLY A 177 10.80 -2.53 17.86
N GLN A 178 11.59 -2.81 18.89
CA GLN A 178 13.00 -3.17 18.80
C GLN A 178 13.23 -4.50 19.50
N ARG A 179 13.87 -5.45 18.82
CA ARG A 179 14.31 -6.70 19.45
C ARG A 179 15.64 -6.49 20.18
N ALA A 180 15.69 -6.89 21.44
CA ALA A 180 16.87 -6.89 22.31
C ALA A 180 17.06 -8.31 22.88
N GLY A 181 17.83 -9.14 22.18
CA GLY A 181 17.93 -10.57 22.48
C GLY A 181 16.57 -11.26 22.33
N SER A 182 16.13 -11.97 23.36
CA SER A 182 14.81 -12.63 23.42
C SER A 182 13.69 -11.71 23.94
N LYS A 183 13.84 -10.39 23.85
CA LYS A 183 12.83 -9.42 24.30
C LYS A 183 12.45 -8.45 23.18
N LEU A 184 11.19 -8.06 23.16
CA LEU A 184 10.66 -6.97 22.35
C LEU A 184 10.43 -5.75 23.22
N ILE A 185 11.08 -4.65 22.87
CA ILE A 185 10.90 -3.35 23.49
C ILE A 185 9.98 -2.55 22.58
N LEU A 186 8.86 -2.09 23.11
CA LEU A 186 7.94 -1.19 22.41
C LEU A 186 8.15 0.26 22.87
N SER A 187 7.95 1.20 21.95
CA SER A 187 7.95 2.63 22.25
C SER A 187 6.83 3.36 21.51
N ALA A 188 6.42 4.49 22.09
CA ALA A 188 5.37 5.36 21.58
C ALA A 188 5.80 6.81 21.70
N THR A 189 5.55 7.59 20.66
CA THR A 189 5.76 9.05 20.67
C THR A 189 4.78 9.73 21.62
N VAL A 190 3.49 9.36 21.53
CA VAL A 190 2.38 9.88 22.36
C VAL A 190 1.39 8.76 22.61
N GLY A 191 0.79 8.71 23.80
CA GLY A 191 -0.29 7.77 24.14
C GLY A 191 0.19 6.53 24.87
N THR A 192 -0.74 5.60 25.13
CA THR A 192 -0.47 4.34 25.83
C THR A 192 -0.46 3.18 24.84
N ILE A 193 0.56 2.32 24.94
CA ILE A 193 0.63 1.10 24.14
C ILE A 193 -0.18 0.00 24.83
N TYR A 194 -1.07 -0.63 24.06
CA TYR A 194 -1.70 -1.89 24.42
C TYR A 194 -1.31 -2.96 23.42
N PHE A 195 -1.08 -4.17 23.90
CA PHE A 195 -0.65 -5.29 23.06
C PHE A 195 -1.28 -6.61 23.50
N THR A 196 -1.25 -7.59 22.61
CA THR A 196 -1.56 -9.00 22.89
C THR A 196 -0.36 -9.85 22.50
N LYS A 197 -0.31 -11.10 22.96
CA LYS A 197 0.78 -12.06 22.66
C LYS A 197 0.31 -13.25 21.82
N ASP A 198 -0.99 -13.34 21.58
CA ASP A 198 -1.69 -14.46 20.91
C ASP A 198 -2.05 -14.13 19.45
N GLY A 199 -1.60 -12.98 18.93
CA GLY A 199 -1.92 -12.53 17.58
C GLY A 199 -3.33 -11.97 17.40
N THR A 200 -4.09 -11.72 18.47
CA THR A 200 -5.36 -10.98 18.42
C THR A 200 -5.15 -9.47 18.45
N ASP A 201 -6.11 -8.68 18.00
CA ASP A 201 -6.01 -7.22 18.10
C ASP A 201 -6.24 -6.75 19.56
N PRO A 202 -5.39 -5.88 20.15
CA PRO A 202 -5.65 -5.28 21.47
C PRO A 202 -6.90 -4.38 21.49
N ARG A 203 -7.49 -4.07 20.33
CA ARG A 203 -8.68 -3.24 20.17
C ARG A 203 -9.84 -4.05 19.57
N LEU A 204 -11.02 -3.95 20.18
CA LEU A 204 -12.27 -4.49 19.63
C LEU A 204 -12.88 -3.54 18.58
N PRO A 205 -13.75 -4.06 17.69
CA PRO A 205 -14.67 -3.21 16.94
C PRO A 205 -15.39 -2.22 17.87
N GLY A 206 -15.40 -0.94 17.51
CA GLY A 206 -15.95 0.13 18.36
C GLY A 206 -14.93 0.76 19.32
N GLY A 207 -13.69 0.31 19.38
CA GLY A 207 -12.59 1.03 20.04
C GLY A 207 -12.36 0.72 21.51
N LYS A 208 -13.08 -0.24 22.08
CA LYS A 208 -12.80 -0.77 23.43
C LYS A 208 -11.56 -1.67 23.43
N LEU A 209 -10.92 -1.83 24.59
CA LEU A 209 -9.86 -2.83 24.78
C LEU A 209 -10.42 -4.24 24.57
N SER A 210 -9.63 -5.10 23.93
CA SER A 210 -9.93 -6.53 23.92
C SER A 210 -9.62 -7.16 25.27
N PRO A 211 -10.29 -8.27 25.65
CA PRO A 211 -10.03 -8.93 26.94
C PRO A 211 -8.59 -9.39 27.14
N GLY A 212 -7.86 -9.68 26.06
CA GLY A 212 -6.45 -10.07 26.08
C GLY A 212 -5.47 -8.90 25.99
N ALA A 213 -5.95 -7.65 25.92
CA ALA A 213 -5.11 -6.48 25.81
C ALA A 213 -4.35 -6.21 27.12
N VAL A 214 -3.03 -6.15 27.04
CA VAL A 214 -2.13 -5.83 28.14
C VAL A 214 -1.53 -4.44 27.90
N LYS A 215 -1.55 -3.59 28.93
CA LYS A 215 -0.85 -2.30 28.88
C LYS A 215 0.65 -2.57 28.91
N TYR A 216 1.39 -1.96 28.00
CA TYR A 216 2.84 -2.09 27.97
C TYR A 216 3.50 -1.27 29.10
N ASP A 217 4.26 -1.94 29.95
CA ASP A 217 5.00 -1.38 31.09
C ASP A 217 6.44 -1.93 31.22
N ALA A 218 6.75 -3.04 30.54
CA ALA A 218 8.07 -3.67 30.53
C ALA A 218 8.33 -4.43 29.21
N PRO A 219 9.61 -4.66 28.85
CA PRO A 219 9.96 -5.45 27.66
C PRO A 219 9.29 -6.82 27.62
N ILE A 220 8.73 -7.18 26.46
CA ILE A 220 7.95 -8.41 26.27
C ILE A 220 8.91 -9.57 26.00
N PRO A 221 8.92 -10.64 26.81
CA PRO A 221 9.67 -11.85 26.49
C PRO A 221 9.11 -12.49 25.21
N LEU A 222 10.00 -12.79 24.27
CA LEU A 222 9.69 -13.49 23.03
C LEU A 222 10.07 -14.97 23.14
N ASN A 223 9.20 -15.82 22.62
CA ASN A 223 9.44 -17.23 22.32
C ASN A 223 8.79 -17.58 20.98
N ASP A 224 9.00 -18.80 20.48
CA ASP A 224 8.53 -19.25 19.16
C ASP A 224 6.99 -19.22 18.98
N ARG A 225 6.23 -19.04 20.07
CA ARG A 225 4.76 -18.96 20.04
C ARG A 225 4.22 -17.56 20.29
N THR A 226 5.10 -16.56 20.45
CA THR A 226 4.69 -15.20 20.75
C THR A 226 4.44 -14.44 19.44
N ASN A 227 3.18 -14.14 19.14
CA ASN A 227 2.81 -13.20 18.09
C ASN A 227 2.30 -11.91 18.74
N VAL A 228 3.14 -10.87 18.73
CA VAL A 228 2.79 -9.61 19.37
C VAL A 228 2.07 -8.72 18.37
N LYS A 229 0.83 -8.34 18.73
CA LYS A 229 0.12 -7.26 18.06
C LYS A 229 -0.10 -6.11 19.00
N ALA A 230 0.22 -4.91 18.54
CA ALA A 230 0.20 -3.72 19.37
C ALA A 230 -0.47 -2.54 18.66
N ARG A 231 -1.06 -1.67 19.47
CA ARG A 231 -1.55 -0.35 19.06
C ARG A 231 -1.22 0.67 20.15
N ILE A 232 -1.13 1.93 19.75
CA ILE A 232 -1.15 3.07 20.66
C ILE A 232 -2.59 3.58 20.73
N VAL A 233 -3.00 4.03 21.91
CA VAL A 233 -4.25 4.79 22.12
C VAL A 233 -3.99 6.07 22.92
N SER A 234 -4.61 7.17 22.49
CA SER A 234 -4.75 8.41 23.27
C SER A 234 -6.22 8.63 23.65
N GLY A 235 -6.48 9.30 24.78
CA GLY A 235 -7.85 9.67 25.20
C GLY A 235 -8.78 8.49 25.48
N LEU A 236 -8.26 7.35 25.96
CA LEU A 236 -9.02 6.09 26.10
C LEU A 236 -10.33 6.22 26.90
N SER A 237 -10.37 7.10 27.90
CA SER A 237 -11.54 7.34 28.77
C SER A 237 -12.58 8.31 28.19
N GLU A 238 -12.27 9.00 27.10
CA GLU A 238 -13.12 10.06 26.54
C GLU A 238 -13.49 9.75 25.08
N SER A 239 -12.54 9.96 24.17
CA SER A 239 -12.68 9.73 22.74
C SER A 239 -11.42 9.03 22.24
N PRO A 240 -11.37 7.68 22.28
CA PRO A 240 -10.16 6.94 22.00
C PRO A 240 -9.71 7.12 20.54
N GLU A 241 -8.55 7.71 20.33
CA GLU A 241 -7.86 7.71 19.04
C GLU A 241 -6.82 6.59 19.04
N TRP A 242 -7.01 5.62 18.15
CA TRP A 242 -6.15 4.44 18.02
C TRP A 242 -5.23 4.55 16.82
N SER A 243 -3.97 4.15 16.98
CA SER A 243 -3.05 3.94 15.87
C SER A 243 -3.47 2.77 14.99
N ALA A 244 -2.88 2.68 13.81
CA ALA A 244 -2.90 1.46 13.04
C ALA A 244 -2.21 0.31 13.79
N LEU A 245 -2.58 -0.93 13.45
CA LEU A 245 -2.07 -2.16 14.06
C LEU A 245 -0.66 -2.47 13.56
N VAL A 246 0.25 -2.78 14.48
CA VAL A 246 1.57 -3.33 14.16
C VAL A 246 1.70 -4.75 14.71
N GLU A 247 2.44 -5.60 13.99
CA GLU A 247 2.71 -7.01 14.31
C GLU A 247 4.23 -7.24 14.35
N PHE A 248 4.73 -8.03 15.31
CA PHE A 248 6.16 -8.27 15.57
C PHE A 248 6.54 -9.74 15.78
#